data_AF-A0AAC8XVI9-F1
#
_entry.id   AF-A0AAC8XVI9-F1
#
_cell.length_a   1.000
_cell.length_b   1.000
_cell.length_c   1.000
_cell.angle_alpha   90.00
_cell.angle_beta   90.00
_cell.angle_gamma   90.00
#
_symmetry.space_group_name_H-M   'P 1'
#
loop_
_entity.id
_entity.type
_entity.pdbx_description
1 polymer ?
#
loop_
_entity_poly.entity_id
_entity_poly.type
_entity_poly.pdbx_seq_one_letter_code
_entity_poly.pdbx_strand_id
1 'polypeptide(L)'
;MKNKKIVGAVELCDLPAFTITDLNVRVDTGAATSSLHVDNIEEFEVDDELWIRFDIHPDIHNVDRVVRREVKVEAKKRVKSSTATREKRYVIITPIVMDSVQWDIQLTLTDRSEMTYLMLLGREAMSGHFLVDPEHDFLLTGKD
;
A
#
# COMPACT_ATOMS: atom_id res chain seq x y z
N MET A 1 -24.02 14.24 2.24
CA MET A 1 -22.66 13.64 2.16
C MET A 1 -22.63 12.48 3.14
N LYS A 2 -22.19 11.28 2.75
CA LYS A 2 -21.97 10.19 3.73
C LYS A 2 -20.98 10.67 4.80
N ASN A 3 -21.18 10.29 6.06
CA ASN A 3 -20.20 10.53 7.13
C ASN A 3 -18.88 9.87 6.76
N LYS A 4 -17.94 10.66 6.22
CA LYS A 4 -16.56 10.23 6.00
C LYS A 4 -15.82 10.28 7.35
N LYS A 5 -14.95 9.32 7.60
CA LYS A 5 -14.08 9.35 8.79
C LYS A 5 -12.94 10.34 8.55
N ILE A 6 -12.44 10.97 9.61
CA ILE A 6 -11.25 11.82 9.55
C ILE A 6 -10.04 10.94 9.85
N VAL A 7 -8.99 11.08 9.06
CA VAL A 7 -7.71 10.39 9.23
C VAL A 7 -6.59 11.42 9.40
N GLY A 8 -5.55 11.03 10.13
CA GLY A 8 -4.33 11.81 10.31
C GLY A 8 -3.42 11.82 9.07
N ALA A 9 -2.22 12.36 9.25
CA ALA A 9 -1.12 12.27 8.30
C ALA A 9 -0.57 10.83 8.22
N VAL A 10 -0.56 10.10 9.34
CA VAL A 10 -0.21 8.68 9.43
C VAL A 10 -1.37 7.90 10.04
N GLU A 11 -1.60 6.68 9.56
CA GLU A 11 -2.59 5.76 10.12
C GLU A 11 -2.07 4.33 10.17
N LEU A 12 -2.84 3.44 10.78
CA LEU A 12 -2.66 2.00 10.68
C LEU A 12 -3.63 1.40 9.64
N CYS A 13 -3.16 0.39 8.92
CA CYS A 13 -3.99 -0.43 8.05
C CYS A 13 -3.57 -1.89 8.08
N ASP A 14 -4.50 -2.78 7.74
CA ASP A 14 -4.21 -4.19 7.49
C ASP A 14 -4.33 -4.50 6.00
N LEU A 15 -3.48 -5.41 5.54
CA LEU A 15 -3.55 -6.02 4.21
C LEU A 15 -3.76 -7.53 4.39
N PRO A 16 -5.02 -7.98 4.59
CA PRO A 16 -5.30 -9.37 4.96
C PRO A 16 -4.85 -10.38 3.90
N ALA A 17 -4.91 -10.03 2.61
CA ALA A 17 -4.38 -10.88 1.54
C ALA A 17 -2.88 -11.18 1.68
N PHE A 18 -2.15 -10.34 2.42
CA PHE A 18 -0.72 -10.48 2.70
C PHE A 18 -0.39 -10.89 4.13
N THR A 19 -1.41 -11.05 4.99
CA THR A 19 -1.22 -11.33 6.43
C THR A 19 -0.41 -10.24 7.13
N ILE A 20 -0.53 -8.99 6.67
CA ILE A 20 0.05 -7.82 7.32
C ILE A 20 -1.03 -7.16 8.17
N THR A 21 -0.70 -6.86 9.42
CA THR A 21 -1.57 -6.16 10.38
C THR A 21 -0.84 -4.96 10.98
N ASP A 22 -1.58 -3.92 11.36
CA ASP A 22 -1.06 -2.71 12.01
C ASP A 22 0.10 -2.05 11.22
N LEU A 23 -0.01 -2.02 9.89
CA LEU A 23 0.99 -1.39 9.03
C LEU A 23 0.85 0.14 9.09
N ASN A 24 1.92 0.81 9.53
CA ASN A 24 2.04 2.26 9.40
C ASN A 24 1.96 2.68 7.93
N VAL A 25 0.95 3.49 7.60
CA VAL A 25 0.75 4.03 6.26
C VAL A 25 0.74 5.54 6.29
N ARG A 26 1.49 6.16 5.37
CA ARG A 26 1.42 7.61 5.17
C ARG A 26 0.19 7.93 4.32
N VAL A 27 -0.71 8.74 4.85
CA VAL A 27 -1.85 9.28 4.10
C VAL A 27 -1.36 10.39 3.18
N ASP A 28 -1.39 10.14 1.87
CA ASP A 28 -0.75 11.02 0.88
C ASP A 28 -1.77 11.50 -0.17
N THR A 29 -2.26 12.74 0.03
CA THR A 29 -3.16 13.39 -0.93
C THR A 29 -2.45 13.77 -2.24
N GLY A 30 -1.12 13.77 -2.30
CA GLY A 30 -0.34 13.98 -3.52
C GLY A 30 -0.30 12.74 -4.42
N ALA A 31 -0.34 11.54 -3.83
CA ALA A 31 -0.35 10.28 -4.56
C ALA A 31 -1.74 9.96 -5.14
N ALA A 32 -1.80 9.59 -6.42
CA ALA A 32 -3.05 9.13 -7.04
C ALA A 32 -3.40 7.71 -6.57
N THR A 33 -2.51 6.76 -6.83
CA THR A 33 -2.64 5.35 -6.47
C THR A 33 -1.77 5.05 -5.25
N SER A 34 -2.23 4.18 -4.35
CA SER A 34 -1.46 3.69 -3.20
C SER A 34 -0.23 2.89 -3.64
N SER A 35 0.76 2.78 -2.77
CA SER A 35 1.98 1.99 -3.03
C SER A 35 2.46 1.25 -1.80
N LEU A 36 2.98 0.03 -1.99
CA LEU A 36 3.60 -0.79 -0.96
C LEU A 36 5.02 -1.17 -1.39
N HIS A 37 5.96 -1.07 -0.45
CA HIS A 37 7.32 -1.57 -0.61
C HIS A 37 7.32 -3.10 -0.63
N VAL A 38 8.00 -3.66 -1.62
CA VAL A 38 8.31 -5.09 -1.68
C VAL A 38 9.71 -5.28 -2.22
N ASP A 39 10.28 -6.45 -1.95
CA ASP A 39 11.60 -6.86 -2.42
C ASP A 39 11.52 -8.06 -3.37
N ASN A 40 12.61 -8.30 -4.10
CA ASN A 40 12.81 -9.50 -4.92
C ASN A 40 11.64 -9.83 -5.85
N ILE A 41 11.11 -8.82 -6.56
CA ILE A 41 10.02 -9.04 -7.52
C ILE A 41 10.50 -9.92 -8.68
N GLU A 42 9.85 -11.07 -8.85
CA GLU A 42 10.03 -12.02 -9.95
C GLU A 42 8.72 -12.14 -10.75
N GLU A 43 8.78 -11.92 -12.06
CA GLU A 43 7.63 -12.17 -12.96
C GLU A 43 7.54 -13.65 -13.32
N PHE A 44 6.32 -14.20 -13.33
CA PHE A 44 6.03 -15.54 -13.85
C PHE A 44 4.62 -15.58 -14.46
N GLU A 45 4.27 -16.70 -15.09
CA GLU A 45 3.01 -16.86 -15.82
C GLU A 45 2.22 -18.05 -15.26
N VAL A 46 0.92 -17.86 -15.07
CA VAL A 46 -0.03 -18.90 -14.66
C VAL A 46 -1.24 -18.79 -15.57
N ASP A 47 -1.55 -19.85 -16.31
CA ASP A 47 -2.69 -19.90 -17.25
C ASP A 47 -2.73 -18.70 -18.23
N ASP A 48 -1.58 -18.36 -18.83
CA ASP A 48 -1.37 -17.21 -19.73
C ASP A 48 -1.61 -15.83 -19.10
N GLU A 49 -1.69 -15.77 -17.76
CA GLU A 49 -1.83 -14.53 -17.00
C GLU A 49 -0.53 -14.16 -16.30
N LEU A 50 -0.24 -12.86 -16.21
CA LEU A 50 0.95 -12.36 -15.53
C LEU A 50 0.77 -12.40 -14.01
N TRP A 51 1.70 -13.06 -13.34
CA TRP A 51 1.85 -13.08 -11.91
C TRP A 51 3.21 -12.54 -11.50
N ILE A 52 3.29 -12.10 -10.25
CA ILE A 52 4.55 -11.75 -9.62
C ILE A 52 4.67 -12.43 -8.28
N ARG A 53 5.91 -12.83 -7.96
CA ARG A 53 6.32 -13.27 -6.64
C ARG A 53 7.22 -12.21 -6.05
N PHE A 54 7.06 -11.92 -4.77
CA PHE A 54 7.81 -10.88 -4.08
C PHE A 54 7.90 -11.17 -2.58
N ASP A 55 8.83 -10.50 -1.95
CA ASP A 55 9.07 -10.57 -0.52
C ASP A 55 8.50 -9.33 0.17
N ILE A 56 7.87 -9.53 1.33
CA ILE A 56 7.35 -8.48 2.20
C ILE A 56 7.94 -8.62 3.61
N HIS A 57 8.04 -7.48 4.29
CA HIS A 57 8.45 -7.37 5.69
C HIS A 57 7.22 -7.05 6.55
N PRO A 58 6.45 -8.06 7.00
CA PRO A 58 5.22 -7.83 7.76
C PRO A 58 5.45 -7.24 9.14
N ASP A 59 6.67 -7.34 9.68
CA ASP A 59 7.06 -6.71 10.93
C ASP A 59 8.04 -5.59 10.64
N ILE A 60 7.58 -4.34 10.74
CA ILE A 60 8.41 -3.16 10.51
C ILE A 60 9.54 -3.00 11.54
N HIS A 61 9.42 -3.65 12.71
CA HIS A 61 10.44 -3.65 13.76
C HIS A 61 11.41 -4.84 13.62
N ASN A 62 11.10 -5.81 12.77
CA ASN A 62 11.94 -6.96 12.49
C ASN A 62 11.97 -7.27 10.98
N VAL A 63 12.88 -6.57 10.30
CA VAL A 63 13.10 -6.74 8.86
C VAL A 63 13.63 -8.12 8.48
N ASP A 64 14.18 -8.91 9.41
CA ASP A 64 14.60 -10.30 9.14
C ASP A 64 13.40 -11.23 8.94
N ARG A 65 12.22 -10.83 9.42
CA ARG A 65 10.98 -11.54 9.14
C ARG A 65 10.54 -11.23 7.72
N VAL A 66 10.89 -12.11 6.80
CA VAL A 66 10.49 -12.05 5.39
C VAL A 66 9.36 -13.03 5.13
N VAL A 67 8.33 -12.59 4.40
CA VAL A 67 7.25 -13.45 3.92
C VAL A 67 7.16 -13.32 2.41
N ARG A 68 7.17 -14.46 1.72
CA ARG A 68 7.03 -14.54 0.27
C ARG A 68 5.56 -14.64 -0.12
N ARG A 69 5.15 -13.86 -1.12
CA ARG A 69 3.78 -13.79 -1.63
C ARG A 69 3.76 -13.83 -3.14
N GLU A 70 2.64 -14.31 -3.68
CA GLU A 70 2.37 -14.37 -5.11
C GLU A 70 1.03 -13.70 -5.37
N VAL A 71 0.94 -12.93 -6.45
CA VAL A 71 -0.29 -12.23 -6.82
C VAL A 71 -0.37 -12.05 -8.33
N LYS A 72 -1.59 -12.14 -8.84
CA LYS A 72 -1.92 -11.74 -10.21
C LYS A 72 -1.74 -10.24 -10.40
N VAL A 73 -1.13 -9.85 -11.52
CA VAL A 73 -0.95 -8.44 -11.88
C VAL A 73 -2.18 -7.96 -12.66
N GLU A 74 -2.79 -6.86 -12.20
CA GLU A 74 -3.89 -6.20 -12.89
C GLU A 74 -3.38 -5.34 -14.06
N ALA A 75 -2.28 -4.61 -13.83
CA ALA A 75 -1.68 -3.76 -14.85
C ALA A 75 -0.20 -3.46 -14.57
N LYS A 76 0.55 -3.04 -15.61
CA LYS A 76 1.89 -2.44 -15.45
C LYS A 76 1.82 -0.93 -15.67
N LYS A 77 2.20 -0.13 -14.67
CA LYS A 77 2.36 1.33 -14.79
C LYS A 77 3.84 1.66 -15.02
N ARG A 78 4.13 2.56 -15.98
CA ARG A 78 5.48 3.13 -16.17
C ARG A 78 5.54 4.48 -15.46
N VAL A 79 6.33 4.56 -14.41
CA VAL A 79 6.51 5.83 -13.67
C VAL A 79 7.87 6.41 -14.05
N LYS A 80 7.90 7.71 -14.38
CA LYS A 80 9.15 8.46 -14.52
C LYS A 80 9.62 8.84 -13.12
N SER A 81 10.74 8.29 -12.66
CA SER A 81 11.39 8.79 -11.46
C SER A 81 12.06 10.14 -11.75
N SER A 82 12.28 10.95 -10.71
CA SER A 82 13.05 12.19 -10.78
C SER A 82 14.52 11.98 -11.18
N THR A 83 15.01 10.73 -11.12
CA THR A 83 16.37 10.30 -11.47
C THR A 83 16.51 9.70 -12.87
N ALA A 84 15.52 9.94 -13.76
CA ALA A 84 15.52 9.51 -15.17
C ALA A 84 15.48 7.98 -15.43
N THR A 85 15.42 7.16 -14.40
CA THR A 85 15.10 5.73 -14.51
C THR A 85 13.58 5.53 -14.62
N ARG A 86 13.16 4.73 -15.60
CA ARG A 86 11.74 4.33 -15.72
C ARG A 86 11.51 3.14 -14.80
N GLU A 87 10.80 3.36 -13.71
CA GLU A 87 10.41 2.28 -12.82
C GLU A 87 9.15 1.60 -13.38
N LYS A 88 9.19 0.27 -13.50
CA LYS A 88 7.98 -0.53 -13.75
C LYS A 88 7.32 -0.77 -12.40
N ARG A 89 6.05 -0.38 -12.28
CA ARG A 89 5.24 -0.70 -11.10
C ARG A 89 4.14 -1.66 -11.47
N TYR A 90 3.99 -2.71 -10.69
CA TYR A 90 2.92 -3.68 -10.85
C TYR A 90 1.73 -3.20 -10.04
N VAL A 91 0.59 -3.06 -10.70
CA VAL A 91 -0.69 -2.74 -10.07
C VAL A 91 -1.39 -4.05 -9.76
N ILE A 92 -1.89 -4.14 -8.54
CA ILE A 92 -2.72 -5.23 -8.07
C ILE A 92 -3.99 -4.67 -7.43
N ILE A 93 -5.00 -5.52 -7.28
CA ILE A 93 -6.18 -5.22 -6.48
C ILE A 93 -6.08 -6.05 -5.20
N THR A 94 -6.21 -5.42 -4.05
CA THR A 94 -6.17 -6.11 -2.76
C THR A 94 -7.11 -5.43 -1.76
N PRO A 95 -7.75 -6.19 -0.85
CA PRO A 95 -8.49 -5.61 0.24
C PRO A 95 -7.55 -4.90 1.22
N ILE A 96 -7.94 -3.70 1.63
CA ILE A 96 -7.37 -2.99 2.77
C ILE A 96 -8.41 -2.94 3.88
N VAL A 97 -7.96 -3.04 5.13
CA VAL A 97 -8.78 -2.76 6.32
C VAL A 97 -8.19 -1.56 7.03
N MET A 98 -9.05 -0.58 7.35
CA MET A 98 -8.71 0.53 8.23
C MET A 98 -9.86 0.75 9.19
N ASP A 99 -9.56 0.75 10.50
CA ASP A 99 -10.55 0.73 11.57
C ASP A 99 -11.48 -0.50 11.42
N SER A 100 -12.72 -0.29 10.99
CA SER A 100 -13.80 -1.28 10.90
C SER A 100 -14.34 -1.42 9.48
N VAL A 101 -13.65 -0.84 8.50
CA VAL A 101 -14.07 -0.80 7.10
C VAL A 101 -13.05 -1.55 6.27
N GLN A 102 -13.56 -2.47 5.44
CA GLN A 102 -12.78 -3.19 4.44
C GLN A 102 -13.28 -2.82 3.04
N TRP A 103 -12.36 -2.56 2.12
CA TRP A 103 -12.67 -2.34 0.70
C TRP A 103 -11.45 -2.66 -0.16
N ASP A 104 -11.67 -2.85 -1.46
CA ASP A 104 -10.59 -3.12 -2.41
C ASP A 104 -9.92 -1.83 -2.89
N ILE A 105 -8.60 -1.86 -2.99
CA ILE A 105 -7.79 -0.76 -3.50
C ILE A 105 -6.89 -1.20 -4.65
N GLN A 106 -6.59 -0.27 -5.55
CA GLN A 106 -5.42 -0.41 -6.42
C GLN A 106 -4.15 -0.12 -5.61
N LEU A 107 -3.23 -1.07 -5.63
CA LEU A 107 -1.95 -0.96 -4.95
C LEU A 107 -0.82 -1.18 -5.94
N THR A 108 0.16 -0.28 -5.94
CA THR A 108 1.40 -0.48 -6.70
C THR A 108 2.48 -1.13 -5.85
N LEU A 109 3.10 -2.19 -6.35
CA LEU A 109 4.28 -2.81 -5.73
C LEU A 109 5.55 -2.21 -6.35
N THR A 110 6.46 -1.72 -5.51
CA THR A 110 7.62 -0.89 -5.90
C THR A 110 8.74 -0.99 -4.86
N ASP A 111 9.97 -0.72 -5.26
CA ASP A 111 11.08 -0.59 -4.31
C ASP A 111 11.03 0.81 -3.67
N ARG A 112 10.91 0.85 -2.35
CA ARG A 112 10.86 2.06 -1.52
C ARG A 112 11.78 1.94 -0.32
N SER A 113 12.82 1.11 -0.41
CA SER A 113 13.78 0.81 0.68
C SER A 113 14.39 2.06 1.33
N GLU A 114 14.56 3.15 0.58
CA GLU A 114 15.10 4.42 1.07
C GLU A 114 14.05 5.33 1.78
N MET A 115 12.79 4.92 1.88
CA MET A 115 11.69 5.76 2.37
C MET A 115 11.30 5.44 3.82
N THR A 116 10.91 6.47 4.59
CA THR A 116 10.45 6.32 5.99
C THR A 116 9.18 5.46 6.13
N TYR A 117 8.27 5.51 5.15
CA TYR A 117 7.02 4.74 5.16
C TYR A 117 7.01 3.75 4.02
N LEU A 118 6.88 2.48 4.37
CA LEU A 118 6.81 1.36 3.44
C LEU A 118 5.50 1.34 2.64
N MET A 119 4.47 2.06 3.09
CA MET A 119 3.21 2.21 2.37
C MET A 119 2.75 3.67 2.28
N LEU A 120 2.19 4.03 1.13
CA LEU A 120 1.44 5.26 0.91
C LEU A 120 -0.03 4.92 0.62
N LEU A 121 -0.96 5.62 1.27
CA LEU A 121 -2.39 5.59 0.94
C LEU A 121 -2.70 6.76 0.00
N GLY A 122 -3.04 6.45 -1.26
CA GLY A 122 -3.33 7.45 -2.28
C GLY A 122 -4.81 7.87 -2.34
N ARG A 123 -5.09 8.92 -3.12
CA ARG A 123 -6.43 9.49 -3.30
C ARG A 123 -7.48 8.49 -3.80
N GLU A 124 -7.12 7.57 -4.69
CA GLU A 124 -8.05 6.57 -5.23
C GLU A 124 -8.57 5.65 -4.12
N ALA A 125 -7.69 5.21 -3.22
CA ALA A 125 -8.05 4.38 -2.07
C ALA A 125 -8.89 5.15 -1.02
N MET A 126 -8.58 6.43 -0.80
CA MET A 126 -9.31 7.27 0.17
C MET A 126 -10.69 7.74 -0.32
N SER A 127 -10.91 7.76 -1.64
CA SER A 127 -12.06 8.41 -2.25
C SER A 127 -13.38 7.81 -1.78
N GLY A 128 -14.23 8.64 -1.17
CA GLY A 128 -15.52 8.21 -0.61
C GLY A 128 -15.45 7.68 0.82
N HIS A 129 -14.24 7.43 1.36
CA HIS A 129 -14.03 6.89 2.70
C HIS A 129 -13.60 7.97 3.71
N PHE A 130 -12.64 8.83 3.34
CA PHE A 130 -11.93 9.67 4.31
C PHE A 130 -11.86 11.18 3.99
N LEU A 131 -11.62 11.97 5.04
CA LEU A 131 -11.10 13.33 5.03
C LEU A 131 -9.75 13.34 5.76
N VAL A 132 -8.77 14.12 5.29
CA VAL A 132 -7.42 14.13 5.87
C VAL A 132 -7.26 15.39 6.73
N ASP A 133 -6.89 15.20 7.99
CA ASP A 133 -6.43 16.24 8.90
C ASP A 133 -4.92 16.06 9.13
N PRO A 134 -4.06 16.91 8.54
CA PRO A 134 -2.62 16.73 8.61
C PRO A 134 -2.01 17.16 9.95
N GLU A 135 -2.78 17.74 10.87
CA GLU A 135 -2.29 18.15 12.20
C GLU A 135 -2.09 16.95 13.14
N HIS A 136 -2.78 15.84 12.89
CA HIS A 136 -2.82 14.67 13.75
C HIS A 136 -2.26 13.43 13.06
N ASP A 137 -1.90 12.43 13.85
CA ASP A 137 -1.61 11.06 13.41
C ASP A 137 -2.51 10.08 14.16
N PHE A 138 -2.76 8.91 13.56
CA PHE A 138 -3.43 7.76 14.19
C PHE A 138 -4.87 8.00 14.70
N LEU A 139 -5.61 8.93 14.08
CA LEU A 139 -6.96 9.31 14.50
C LEU A 139 -7.97 8.15 14.46
N LEU A 140 -7.72 7.11 13.65
CA LEU A 140 -8.58 5.93 13.59
C LEU A 140 -8.41 4.97 14.77
N THR A 141 -7.26 4.99 15.45
CA THR A 141 -6.92 3.98 16.44
C THR A 141 -7.38 4.32 17.86
N GLY A 142 -7.86 5.56 18.07
CA GLY A 142 -8.27 6.05 19.40
C GLY A 142 -7.15 6.03 20.43
N LYS A 143 -5.88 5.95 19.99
CA LYS A 143 -4.71 6.04 20.84
C LYS A 143 -4.18 7.48 20.74
N ASP A 144 -4.55 8.28 21.73
CA ASP A 144 -3.85 9.53 22.06
C ASP A 144 -2.40 9.22 22.50
#